data_AF-A0AAV2S353-F1
#
_entry.id   AF-A0AAV2S353-F1
#
_cell.length_a   1.000
_cell.length_b   1.000
_cell.length_c   1.000
_cell.angle_alpha   90.00
_cell.angle_beta   90.00
_cell.angle_gamma   90.00
#
_symmetry.space_group_name_H-M   'P 1'
#
loop_
_entity.id
_entity.type
_entity.pdbx_description
1 polymer ?
#
loop_
_entity_poly.entity_id
_entity_poly.type
_entity_poly.pdbx_seq_one_letter_code
_entity_poly.pdbx_strand_id
1 'polypeptide(L)'
;MPSLLRMLGVLLLVEFSYSVEFMIKHKMSGEYIHPYHSQDYIPNNDDLVIYSGYHNKMYMTFDIVDGQWGYIRHVSSGKVFHPKGGSEHPGDQTNVVLHSDRKPWAYFALDQVNNRIINHGGKYIHPHDGQAVPEDNTPVVLHGDVHENMEFKLVSTSNPDEEVYPYGDATIVGDWHLVYSVENPLATHTQTYQVTVGKSESESTTESFQFVWESEASAQFFFAKMSTSASLSTEIKESSSETWHAEFTKTDSVTVVAGETVAVWQKRYTGEQLGHKSLHLSTMLADTNSPHVKPDDYAKARYRFI
;
A
#
# COMPACT_ATOMS: atom_id res chain seq x y z
N MET A 1 -9.30 -33.94 45.36
CA MET A 1 -9.24 -32.50 45.00
C MET A 1 -7.98 -31.94 45.66
N PRO A 2 -7.08 -31.23 44.96
CA PRO A 2 -7.38 -30.25 43.92
C PRO A 2 -6.85 -30.60 42.53
N SER A 3 -7.54 -30.07 41.53
CA SER A 3 -7.26 -30.13 40.10
C SER A 3 -6.08 -29.23 39.72
N LEU A 4 -5.08 -29.78 39.04
CA LEU A 4 -4.09 -29.00 38.29
C LEU A 4 -4.78 -28.35 37.08
N LEU A 5 -5.08 -27.06 37.19
CA LEU A 5 -5.48 -26.23 36.08
C LEU A 5 -4.23 -25.94 35.23
N ARG A 6 -4.09 -26.62 34.08
CA ARG A 6 -3.13 -26.24 33.04
C ARG A 6 -3.62 -24.94 32.41
N MET A 7 -3.11 -23.80 32.88
CA MET A 7 -3.21 -22.55 32.14
C MET A 7 -2.30 -22.66 30.92
N LEU A 8 -2.91 -22.89 29.77
CA LEU A 8 -2.27 -22.74 28.47
C LEU A 8 -2.08 -21.23 28.25
N GLY A 9 -0.90 -20.72 28.58
CA GLY A 9 -0.51 -19.36 28.23
C GLY A 9 -0.39 -19.27 26.72
N VAL A 10 -1.41 -18.69 26.07
CA VAL A 10 -1.28 -18.20 24.69
C VAL A 10 -0.28 -17.06 24.75
N LEU A 11 0.97 -17.37 24.40
CA LEU A 11 2.01 -16.39 24.17
C LEU A 11 1.61 -15.65 22.89
N LEU A 12 0.89 -14.53 23.03
CA LEU A 12 0.76 -13.54 21.97
C LEU A 12 2.17 -13.00 21.70
N LEU A 13 2.84 -13.58 20.70
CA LEU A 13 3.96 -12.93 20.05
C LEU A 13 3.39 -11.68 19.37
N VAL A 14 3.47 -10.55 20.07
CA VAL A 14 3.40 -9.25 19.39
C VAL A 14 4.71 -9.17 18.62
N GLU A 15 4.68 -9.58 17.36
CA GLU A 15 5.78 -9.31 16.44
C GLU A 15 5.88 -7.79 16.34
N PHE A 16 6.86 -7.21 17.03
CA PHE A 16 7.30 -5.85 16.73
C PHE A 16 7.88 -5.91 15.32
N SER A 17 7.05 -5.62 14.32
CA SER A 17 7.49 -5.40 12.95
C SER A 17 8.45 -4.21 12.97
N TYR A 18 9.74 -4.47 12.88
CA TYR A 18 10.74 -3.42 12.73
C TYR A 18 10.60 -2.87 11.30
N SER A 19 10.16 -1.63 11.20
CA SER A 19 10.14 -0.90 9.93
C SER A 19 11.56 -0.85 9.33
N VAL A 20 11.66 -1.05 8.02
CA VAL A 20 12.92 -0.96 7.28
C VAL A 20 13.52 0.45 7.38
N GLU A 21 14.85 0.55 7.37
CA GLU A 21 15.52 1.85 7.23
C GLU A 21 15.42 2.34 5.77
N PHE A 22 15.17 3.62 5.58
CA PHE A 22 15.00 4.23 4.26
C PHE A 22 15.55 5.65 4.19
N MET A 23 15.71 6.13 2.96
CA MET A 23 15.99 7.52 2.63
C MET A 23 14.75 8.14 1.97
N ILE A 24 14.47 9.41 2.26
CA ILE A 24 13.36 10.13 1.63
C ILE A 24 13.93 10.96 0.49
N LYS A 25 13.68 10.55 -0.75
CA LYS A 25 14.23 11.15 -1.98
C LYS A 25 13.17 12.00 -2.65
N HIS A 26 13.43 13.29 -2.82
CA HIS A 26 12.62 14.18 -3.64
C HIS A 26 12.64 13.69 -5.09
N LYS A 27 11.47 13.37 -5.64
CA LYS A 27 11.36 12.63 -6.91
C LYS A 27 11.90 13.42 -8.09
N MET A 28 11.66 14.73 -8.11
CA MET A 28 12.03 15.60 -9.23
C MET A 28 13.53 15.92 -9.25
N SER A 29 14.14 16.28 -8.11
CA SER A 29 15.57 16.62 -8.06
C SER A 29 16.50 15.44 -7.81
N GLY A 30 15.99 14.35 -7.23
CA GLY A 30 16.78 13.19 -6.81
C GLY A 30 17.57 13.39 -5.52
N GLU A 31 17.38 14.53 -4.85
CA GLU A 31 18.01 14.90 -3.58
C GLU A 31 17.19 14.37 -2.39
N TYR A 32 17.67 14.52 -1.16
CA TYR A 32 17.14 13.83 0.00
C TYR A 32 16.76 14.77 1.14
N ILE A 33 15.81 14.34 1.98
CA ILE A 33 15.51 15.03 3.24
C ILE A 33 16.62 14.73 4.26
N HIS A 34 17.18 15.78 4.86
CA HIS A 34 18.23 15.74 5.87
C HIS A 34 17.84 16.55 7.10
N PRO A 35 18.32 16.18 8.31
CA PRO A 35 18.50 17.18 9.36
C PRO A 35 19.50 18.25 8.89
N TYR A 36 19.16 19.53 9.06
CA TYR A 36 20.05 20.63 8.71
C TYR A 36 21.39 20.50 9.43
N HIS A 37 21.37 20.16 10.72
CA HIS A 37 22.57 19.83 11.47
C HIS A 37 22.81 18.32 11.45
N SER A 38 23.56 17.81 10.47
CA SER A 38 23.95 16.39 10.40
C SER A 38 25.13 16.00 11.32
N GLN A 39 25.42 16.76 12.37
CA GLN A 39 26.54 16.50 13.28
C GLN A 39 26.11 15.59 14.45
N ASP A 40 27.05 15.26 15.35
CA ASP A 40 26.86 14.24 16.41
C ASP A 40 25.76 14.56 17.44
N TYR A 41 25.18 15.77 17.37
CA TYR A 41 24.04 16.18 18.17
C TYR A 41 23.03 16.95 17.32
N ILE A 42 21.79 16.45 17.30
CA ILE A 42 20.63 17.12 16.68
C ILE A 42 19.75 17.68 17.81
N PRO A 43 19.66 19.02 17.95
CA PRO A 43 18.78 19.65 18.92
C PRO A 43 17.30 19.43 18.56
N ASN A 44 16.42 19.66 19.53
CA ASN A 44 15.01 19.78 19.22
C ASN A 44 14.76 21.03 18.36
N ASN A 45 13.81 20.92 17.43
CA ASN A 45 13.48 21.93 16.43
C ASN A 45 14.59 22.16 15.39
N ASP A 46 15.47 21.18 15.18
CA ASP A 46 16.38 21.20 14.03
C ASP A 46 15.57 21.11 12.73
N ASP A 47 15.75 22.07 11.83
CA ASP A 47 14.99 22.10 10.58
C ASP A 47 15.38 20.91 9.68
N LEU A 48 14.39 20.37 8.96
CA LEU A 48 14.63 19.44 7.88
C LEU A 48 14.83 20.21 6.57
N VAL A 49 15.74 19.74 5.74
CA VAL A 49 16.11 20.39 4.47
C VAL A 49 16.27 19.36 3.35
N ILE A 50 16.21 19.83 2.10
CA ILE A 50 16.61 19.04 0.93
C ILE A 50 18.13 19.19 0.72
N TYR A 51 18.81 18.08 0.43
CA TYR A 51 20.26 18.05 0.25
C TYR A 51 20.69 16.94 -0.72
N SER A 52 21.69 17.21 -1.56
CA SER A 52 22.12 16.33 -2.65
C SER A 52 22.91 15.08 -2.22
N GLY A 53 23.60 15.15 -1.06
CA GLY A 53 24.31 14.00 -0.49
C GLY A 53 23.37 12.98 0.18
N TYR A 54 23.87 11.78 0.45
CA TYR A 54 23.19 10.81 1.31
C TYR A 54 24.21 10.05 2.16
N HIS A 55 23.84 9.72 3.40
CA HIS A 55 24.70 9.05 4.39
C HIS A 55 23.86 8.52 5.56
N ASN A 56 24.43 7.71 6.43
CA ASN A 56 23.69 7.13 7.56
C ASN A 56 23.04 8.14 8.52
N LYS A 57 23.51 9.40 8.58
CA LYS A 57 22.91 10.48 9.39
C LYS A 57 21.68 11.15 8.76
N MET A 58 21.10 10.58 7.71
CA MET A 58 19.79 10.99 7.16
C MET A 58 18.81 9.83 7.02
N TYR A 59 19.19 8.64 7.50
CA TYR A 59 18.32 7.48 7.44
C TYR A 59 17.11 7.66 8.37
N MET A 60 15.98 7.18 7.88
CA MET A 60 14.68 7.25 8.55
C MET A 60 14.12 5.85 8.73
N THR A 61 13.20 5.70 9.66
CA THR A 61 12.33 4.53 9.87
C THR A 61 10.91 5.04 10.10
N PHE A 62 9.90 4.18 9.97
CA PHE A 62 8.52 4.55 10.24
C PHE A 62 7.97 3.76 11.44
N ASP A 63 7.75 4.44 12.56
CA ASP A 63 7.13 3.83 13.73
C ASP A 63 5.60 3.92 13.58
N ILE A 64 4.96 2.84 13.14
CA ILE A 64 3.51 2.76 12.97
C ILE A 64 2.80 2.88 14.32
N VAL A 65 1.73 3.67 14.38
CA VAL A 65 0.96 3.90 15.62
C VAL A 65 -0.49 3.50 15.47
N ASP A 66 -1.18 3.98 14.44
CA ASP A 66 -2.61 3.70 14.21
C ASP A 66 -2.94 3.66 12.72
N GLY A 67 -3.22 2.45 12.20
CA GLY A 67 -3.37 2.18 10.77
C GLY A 67 -2.17 2.69 9.98
N GLN A 68 -2.39 3.67 9.11
CA GLN A 68 -1.35 4.30 8.30
C GLN A 68 -0.52 5.37 9.02
N TRP A 69 -1.00 5.86 10.17
CA TRP A 69 -0.40 6.98 10.88
C TRP A 69 0.73 6.50 11.77
N GLY A 70 1.82 7.24 11.74
CA GLY A 70 3.00 6.90 12.51
C GLY A 70 4.01 8.03 12.56
N TYR A 71 5.15 7.74 13.18
CA TYR A 71 6.25 8.69 13.26
C TYR A 71 7.30 8.37 12.22
N ILE A 72 7.62 9.36 11.37
CA ILE A 72 8.87 9.31 10.60
C ILE A 72 9.99 9.63 11.58
N ARG A 73 10.77 8.62 11.93
CA ARG A 73 11.84 8.69 12.93
C ARG A 73 13.19 8.72 12.25
N HIS A 74 13.98 9.72 12.58
CA HIS A 74 15.39 9.78 12.24
C HIS A 74 16.18 8.74 13.05
N VAL A 75 16.89 7.86 12.34
CA VAL A 75 17.55 6.68 12.92
C VAL A 75 18.59 7.07 13.97
N SER A 76 19.52 7.96 13.61
CA SER A 76 20.69 8.21 14.48
C SER A 76 20.36 9.01 15.75
N SER A 77 19.32 9.86 15.74
CA SER A 77 18.93 10.66 16.91
C SER A 77 17.70 10.14 17.65
N GLY A 78 16.93 9.23 17.04
CA GLY A 78 15.65 8.73 17.58
C GLY A 78 14.52 9.77 17.60
N LYS A 79 14.76 10.99 17.11
CA LYS A 79 13.78 12.08 17.00
C LYS A 79 12.85 11.85 15.82
N VAL A 80 11.70 12.49 15.84
CA VAL A 80 10.65 12.31 14.84
C VAL A 80 10.31 13.63 14.16
N PHE A 81 9.71 13.52 12.97
CA PHE A 81 9.28 14.68 12.18
C PHE A 81 8.13 15.40 12.89
N HIS A 82 8.22 16.72 12.96
CA HIS A 82 7.26 17.59 13.63
C HIS A 82 6.92 18.78 12.73
N PRO A 83 5.66 19.24 12.65
CA PRO A 83 5.40 20.63 12.30
C PRO A 83 6.03 21.54 13.36
N LYS A 84 6.82 22.53 12.95
CA LYS A 84 7.43 23.50 13.86
C LYS A 84 6.35 24.19 14.70
N GLY A 85 6.53 24.21 16.02
CA GLY A 85 5.54 24.73 16.97
C GLY A 85 4.44 23.75 17.38
N GLY A 86 4.33 22.58 16.73
CA GLY A 86 3.49 21.47 17.18
C GLY A 86 1.98 21.67 17.06
N SER A 87 1.53 22.31 15.97
CA SER A 87 0.10 22.44 15.65
C SER A 87 -0.45 21.15 15.02
N GLU A 88 -1.68 20.77 15.37
CA GLU A 88 -2.44 19.71 14.70
C GLU A 88 -2.87 20.12 13.29
N HIS A 89 -3.13 21.42 13.09
CA HIS A 89 -3.45 22.01 11.79
C HIS A 89 -2.41 23.10 11.49
N PRO A 90 -1.18 22.72 11.11
CA PRO A 90 -0.16 23.68 10.74
C PRO A 90 -0.59 24.50 9.53
N GLY A 91 -0.21 25.78 9.49
CA GLY A 91 -0.43 26.63 8.31
C GLY A 91 0.48 26.22 7.16
N ASP A 92 0.19 26.71 5.96
CA ASP A 92 1.12 26.59 4.84
C ASP A 92 2.46 27.24 5.17
N GLN A 93 3.54 26.67 4.62
CA GLN A 93 4.93 27.07 4.86
C GLN A 93 5.41 26.82 6.31
N THR A 94 4.68 26.02 7.11
CA THR A 94 5.20 25.59 8.41
C THR A 94 6.37 24.64 8.21
N ASN A 95 7.57 25.01 8.64
CA ASN A 95 8.75 24.13 8.60
C ASN A 95 8.47 22.77 9.25
N VAL A 96 9.07 21.73 8.69
CA VAL A 96 9.17 20.41 9.33
C VAL A 96 10.52 20.33 10.04
N VAL A 97 10.51 19.87 11.29
CA VAL A 97 11.68 19.81 12.17
C VAL A 97 11.82 18.43 12.80
N LEU A 98 12.99 18.12 13.34
CA LEU A 98 13.18 16.99 14.25
C LEU A 98 12.92 17.39 15.71
N HIS A 99 12.15 16.58 16.42
CA HIS A 99 11.88 16.77 17.84
C HIS A 99 11.80 15.43 18.59
N SER A 100 12.07 15.44 19.89
CA SER A 100 12.02 14.24 20.74
C SER A 100 10.62 13.81 21.16
N ASP A 101 9.66 14.73 21.07
CA ASP A 101 8.31 14.51 21.58
C ASP A 101 7.54 13.56 20.66
N ARG A 102 6.57 12.84 21.22
CA ARG A 102 5.71 11.93 20.46
C ARG A 102 4.27 12.25 20.80
N LYS A 103 3.60 12.94 19.88
CA LYS A 103 2.22 13.42 20.00
C LYS A 103 1.46 13.19 18.69
N PRO A 104 0.12 13.08 18.70
CA PRO A 104 -0.65 12.81 17.49
C PRO A 104 -0.46 13.81 16.35
N TRP A 105 -0.23 15.09 16.66
CA TRP A 105 0.04 16.13 15.66
C TRP A 105 1.40 15.96 14.94
N ALA A 106 2.25 15.06 15.41
CA ALA A 106 3.49 14.64 14.74
C ALA A 106 3.32 13.33 13.97
N TYR A 107 2.10 12.84 13.79
CA TYR A 107 1.84 11.73 12.89
C TYR A 107 1.96 12.17 11.43
N PHE A 108 2.55 11.28 10.65
CA PHE A 108 2.59 11.34 9.21
C PHE A 108 2.08 10.01 8.65
N ALA A 109 1.71 10.02 7.39
CA ALA A 109 1.46 8.84 6.59
C ALA A 109 2.23 8.90 5.27
N LEU A 110 2.60 7.73 4.77
CA LEU A 110 3.50 7.55 3.64
C LEU A 110 2.70 7.02 2.45
N ASP A 111 2.14 7.91 1.64
CA ASP A 111 1.38 7.54 0.45
C ASP A 111 2.35 7.23 -0.70
N GLN A 112 2.85 5.99 -0.74
CA GLN A 112 3.83 5.56 -1.72
C GLN A 112 3.24 5.44 -3.14
N VAL A 113 1.93 5.21 -3.27
CA VAL A 113 1.22 5.19 -4.56
C VAL A 113 1.33 6.53 -5.26
N ASN A 114 1.00 7.60 -4.53
CA ASN A 114 1.04 8.95 -5.07
C ASN A 114 2.39 9.64 -4.84
N ASN A 115 3.37 8.97 -4.24
CA ASN A 115 4.65 9.54 -3.80
C ASN A 115 4.48 10.76 -2.87
N ARG A 116 3.58 10.70 -1.88
CA ARG A 116 3.30 11.83 -0.98
C ARG A 116 3.59 11.46 0.47
N ILE A 117 3.99 12.46 1.25
CA ILE A 117 4.08 12.34 2.71
C ILE A 117 3.11 13.33 3.32
N ILE A 118 2.13 12.82 4.07
CA ILE A 118 0.97 13.56 4.54
C ILE A 118 1.09 13.72 6.04
N ASN A 119 0.96 14.94 6.56
CA ASN A 119 0.88 15.18 8.00
C ASN A 119 -0.56 14.93 8.49
N HIS A 120 -0.72 14.64 9.78
CA HIS A 120 -2.04 14.37 10.38
C HIS A 120 -3.10 15.47 10.17
N GLY A 121 -2.66 16.71 9.93
CA GLY A 121 -3.52 17.85 9.62
C GLY A 121 -3.98 17.96 8.16
N GLY A 122 -3.65 16.99 7.30
CA GLY A 122 -4.07 16.92 5.90
C GLY A 122 -3.16 17.66 4.89
N LYS A 123 -2.05 18.26 5.35
CA LYS A 123 -1.06 18.91 4.47
C LYS A 123 0.06 17.95 4.10
N TYR A 124 0.81 18.31 3.09
CA TYR A 124 1.88 17.49 2.54
C TYR A 124 3.25 18.09 2.83
N ILE A 125 4.27 17.24 2.86
CA ILE A 125 5.67 17.66 2.84
C ILE A 125 6.02 18.26 1.47
N HIS A 126 6.62 19.45 1.47
CA HIS A 126 7.10 20.15 0.28
C HIS A 126 8.55 20.64 0.49
N PRO A 127 9.37 20.76 -0.58
CA PRO A 127 10.44 21.76 -0.57
C PRO A 127 9.82 23.16 -0.44
N HIS A 128 10.46 24.08 0.28
CA HIS A 128 10.00 25.45 0.44
C HIS A 128 9.64 26.08 -0.92
N ASP A 129 8.49 26.75 -0.99
CA ASP A 129 7.89 27.31 -2.23
C ASP A 129 7.63 26.31 -3.39
N GLY A 130 7.68 24.99 -3.16
CA GLY A 130 7.37 23.99 -4.18
C GLY A 130 8.40 23.92 -5.32
N GLN A 131 9.67 24.16 -5.01
CA GLN A 131 10.77 24.13 -5.99
C GLN A 131 10.95 22.74 -6.62
N ALA A 132 10.98 22.67 -7.96
CA ALA A 132 11.25 21.43 -8.69
C ALA A 132 12.68 20.91 -8.49
N VAL A 133 13.64 21.83 -8.43
CA VAL A 133 15.07 21.55 -8.21
C VAL A 133 15.55 22.48 -7.10
N PRO A 134 15.27 22.14 -5.83
CA PRO A 134 15.69 22.94 -4.70
C PRO A 134 17.23 23.01 -4.61
N GLU A 135 17.75 24.10 -4.07
CA GLU A 135 19.17 24.16 -3.71
C GLU A 135 19.45 23.35 -2.44
N ASP A 136 20.72 22.95 -2.24
CA ASP A 136 21.16 22.35 -0.99
C ASP A 136 20.77 23.24 0.20
N ASN A 137 20.14 22.60 1.19
CA ASN A 137 19.60 23.20 2.40
C ASN A 137 18.27 23.97 2.23
N THR A 138 17.58 23.84 1.10
CA THR A 138 16.20 24.34 0.99
C THR A 138 15.32 23.71 2.08
N PRO A 139 14.59 24.51 2.90
CA PRO A 139 13.76 23.97 3.96
C PRO A 139 12.67 23.04 3.46
N VAL A 140 12.35 22.06 4.28
CA VAL A 140 11.16 21.22 4.12
C VAL A 140 10.02 21.84 4.92
N VAL A 141 8.87 22.02 4.27
CA VAL A 141 7.68 22.67 4.84
C VAL A 141 6.42 21.85 4.64
N LEU A 142 5.35 22.20 5.35
CA LEU A 142 4.01 21.72 5.09
C LEU A 142 3.24 22.67 4.18
N HIS A 143 2.54 22.12 3.18
CA HIS A 143 1.70 22.89 2.26
C HIS A 143 0.47 22.08 1.83
N GLY A 144 -0.62 22.76 1.49
CA GLY A 144 -1.88 22.12 1.05
C GLY A 144 -1.93 21.76 -0.43
N ASP A 145 -1.05 22.32 -1.25
CA ASP A 145 -1.05 22.08 -2.71
C ASP A 145 -0.56 20.67 -3.05
N VAL A 146 -1.00 20.17 -4.21
CA VAL A 146 -0.58 18.87 -4.74
C VAL A 146 -0.07 19.07 -6.15
N HIS A 147 1.20 18.74 -6.39
CA HIS A 147 1.89 18.86 -7.68
C HIS A 147 3.15 17.98 -7.71
N GLU A 148 3.75 17.76 -8.89
CA GLU A 148 4.91 16.86 -9.02
C GLU A 148 6.14 17.25 -8.18
N ASN A 149 6.32 18.56 -7.89
CA ASN A 149 7.44 19.07 -7.09
C ASN A 149 7.33 18.83 -5.58
N MET A 150 6.27 18.17 -5.10
CA MET A 150 6.17 17.74 -3.70
C MET A 150 6.23 16.23 -3.54
N GLU A 151 6.53 15.52 -4.63
CA GLU A 151 6.56 14.07 -4.61
C GLU A 151 7.88 13.55 -4.03
N PHE A 152 7.78 12.56 -3.14
CA PHE A 152 8.89 11.89 -2.48
C PHE A 152 8.78 10.37 -2.62
N LYS A 153 9.91 9.74 -2.92
CA LYS A 153 10.09 8.29 -2.90
C LYS A 153 10.81 7.86 -1.64
N LEU A 154 10.49 6.66 -1.17
CA LEU A 154 11.19 6.03 -0.04
C LEU A 154 12.11 4.97 -0.62
N VAL A 155 13.42 5.21 -0.53
CA VAL A 155 14.43 4.37 -1.20
C VAL A 155 15.38 3.69 -0.22
N SER A 156 15.95 2.58 -0.65
CA SER A 156 16.87 1.75 0.12
C SER A 156 18.14 2.49 0.50
N THR A 157 18.58 2.33 1.75
CA THR A 157 19.84 2.89 2.24
C THR A 157 21.09 2.32 1.56
N SER A 158 20.97 1.14 0.93
CA SER A 158 22.04 0.51 0.14
C SER A 158 21.96 0.77 -1.36
N ASN A 159 20.79 1.16 -1.87
CA ASN A 159 20.57 1.41 -3.29
C ASN A 159 19.52 2.51 -3.49
N PRO A 160 19.92 3.75 -3.84
CA PRO A 160 19.01 4.91 -3.93
C PRO A 160 18.03 4.86 -5.12
N ASP A 161 18.10 3.83 -5.95
CA ASP A 161 17.18 3.59 -7.07
C ASP A 161 16.16 2.47 -6.78
N GLU A 162 16.28 1.81 -5.62
CA GLU A 162 15.37 0.76 -5.16
C GLU A 162 14.40 1.33 -4.13
N GLU A 163 13.10 1.27 -4.40
CA GLU A 163 12.07 1.67 -3.44
C GLU A 163 11.88 0.61 -2.35
N VAL A 164 11.54 1.06 -1.15
CA VAL A 164 11.29 0.21 0.02
C VAL A 164 9.95 0.55 0.65
N TYR A 165 9.38 -0.39 1.40
CA TYR A 165 8.01 -0.29 1.94
C TYR A 165 8.02 -0.30 3.48
N PRO A 166 8.00 0.86 4.14
CA PRO A 166 8.14 0.95 5.60
C PRO A 166 6.96 0.37 6.39
N TYR A 167 5.81 0.19 5.74
CA TYR A 167 4.65 -0.51 6.27
C TYR A 167 4.81 -2.04 6.32
N GLY A 168 5.94 -2.57 5.85
CA GLY A 168 6.21 -4.00 5.73
C GLY A 168 5.63 -4.59 4.45
N ASP A 169 5.96 -5.85 4.21
CA ASP A 169 5.50 -6.55 3.02
C ASP A 169 3.97 -6.74 3.07
N ALA A 170 3.31 -6.41 1.97
CA ALA A 170 1.97 -6.89 1.75
C ALA A 170 1.99 -8.39 1.43
N THR A 171 0.88 -9.07 1.66
CA THR A 171 0.65 -10.43 1.18
C THR A 171 -0.47 -10.41 0.16
N ILE A 172 -0.28 -11.12 -0.96
CA ILE A 172 -1.31 -11.30 -1.97
C ILE A 172 -1.53 -12.80 -2.14
N VAL A 173 -2.76 -13.24 -1.93
CA VAL A 173 -3.18 -14.63 -2.14
C VAL A 173 -4.25 -14.66 -3.20
N GLY A 174 -4.10 -15.53 -4.21
CA GLY A 174 -5.13 -15.75 -5.21
C GLY A 174 -5.85 -17.08 -4.97
N ASP A 175 -7.19 -17.10 -4.96
CA ASP A 175 -7.98 -18.33 -4.91
C ASP A 175 -9.05 -18.36 -6.01
N TRP A 176 -9.40 -19.56 -6.47
CA TRP A 176 -10.49 -19.80 -7.41
C TRP A 176 -11.81 -19.96 -6.67
N HIS A 177 -12.79 -19.15 -7.06
CA HIS A 177 -14.15 -19.21 -6.53
C HIS A 177 -15.13 -19.65 -7.62
N LEU A 178 -15.94 -20.66 -7.31
CA LEU A 178 -17.00 -21.13 -8.20
C LEU A 178 -18.04 -20.02 -8.35
N VAL A 179 -18.32 -19.61 -9.58
CA VAL A 179 -19.32 -18.56 -9.88
C VAL A 179 -20.54 -19.12 -10.60
N TYR A 180 -20.40 -20.25 -11.27
CA TYR A 180 -21.49 -20.89 -11.99
C TYR A 180 -21.21 -22.38 -12.21
N SER A 181 -22.24 -23.23 -12.17
CA SER A 181 -22.11 -24.65 -12.53
C SER A 181 -23.43 -25.26 -13.02
N VAL A 182 -23.32 -26.23 -13.92
CA VAL A 182 -24.42 -27.14 -14.30
C VAL A 182 -23.89 -28.55 -14.26
N GLU A 183 -24.58 -29.40 -13.52
CA GLU A 183 -24.23 -30.82 -13.39
C GLU A 183 -25.17 -31.67 -14.24
N ASN A 184 -24.61 -32.61 -15.01
CA ASN A 184 -25.34 -33.62 -15.79
C ASN A 184 -26.57 -33.05 -16.55
N PRO A 185 -26.39 -32.04 -17.39
CA PRO A 185 -27.47 -31.41 -18.16
C PRO A 185 -28.15 -32.43 -19.08
N LEU A 186 -29.48 -32.34 -19.21
CA LEU A 186 -30.26 -33.26 -20.05
C LEU A 186 -30.18 -32.93 -21.56
N ALA A 187 -29.79 -31.72 -21.90
CA ALA A 187 -29.72 -31.24 -23.28
C ALA A 187 -28.59 -30.22 -23.45
N THR A 188 -28.00 -30.19 -24.65
CA THR A 188 -27.00 -29.19 -25.01
C THR A 188 -27.66 -27.83 -25.17
N HIS A 189 -27.14 -26.82 -24.47
CA HIS A 189 -27.62 -25.45 -24.54
C HIS A 189 -26.50 -24.45 -24.25
N THR A 190 -26.69 -23.20 -24.66
CA THR A 190 -25.82 -22.10 -24.22
C THR A 190 -26.45 -21.47 -22.99
N GLN A 191 -25.71 -21.40 -21.89
CA GLN A 191 -26.15 -20.66 -20.71
C GLN A 191 -25.34 -19.38 -20.57
N THR A 192 -26.06 -18.29 -20.34
CA THR A 192 -25.48 -17.00 -19.97
C THR A 192 -25.33 -16.92 -18.45
N TYR A 193 -24.21 -16.39 -17.99
CA TYR A 193 -23.94 -16.10 -16.58
C TYR A 193 -23.35 -14.70 -16.42
N GLN A 194 -23.39 -14.18 -15.21
CA GLN A 194 -22.90 -12.85 -14.86
C GLN A 194 -21.89 -12.96 -13.72
N VAL A 195 -20.80 -12.20 -13.83
CA VAL A 195 -19.80 -12.07 -12.78
C VAL A 195 -19.53 -10.60 -12.51
N THR A 196 -19.40 -10.25 -11.23
CA THR A 196 -18.92 -8.92 -10.84
C THR A 196 -17.40 -8.90 -10.96
N VAL A 197 -16.90 -7.88 -11.64
CA VAL A 197 -15.46 -7.60 -11.78
C VAL A 197 -15.21 -6.24 -11.15
N GLY A 198 -14.12 -6.10 -10.39
CA GLY A 198 -13.75 -4.86 -9.72
C GLY A 198 -13.43 -5.03 -8.23
N LYS A 199 -13.29 -3.91 -7.52
CA LYS A 199 -12.98 -3.89 -6.08
C LYS A 199 -14.10 -4.56 -5.30
N SER A 200 -13.75 -5.33 -4.28
CA SER A 200 -14.68 -5.87 -3.31
C SER A 200 -14.11 -5.60 -1.91
N GLU A 201 -14.88 -4.90 -1.08
CA GLU A 201 -14.77 -4.89 0.38
C GLU A 201 -13.34 -4.71 0.95
N SER A 202 -12.99 -3.47 1.30
CA SER A 202 -11.85 -3.22 2.19
C SER A 202 -12.33 -3.28 3.64
N GLU A 203 -11.89 -4.30 4.37
CA GLU A 203 -11.98 -4.29 5.83
C GLU A 203 -10.77 -3.53 6.35
N SER A 204 -11.00 -2.24 6.60
CA SER A 204 -10.01 -1.39 7.24
C SER A 204 -10.50 -1.00 8.62
N THR A 205 -9.66 -1.18 9.63
CA THR A 205 -9.93 -0.65 10.98
C THR A 205 -9.73 0.86 11.05
N THR A 206 -9.18 1.50 10.00
CA THR A 206 -8.97 2.95 9.90
C THR A 206 -9.47 3.49 8.56
N GLU A 207 -10.18 4.62 8.55
CA GLU A 207 -10.93 5.12 7.38
C GLU A 207 -10.09 5.57 6.17
N SER A 208 -8.76 5.48 6.21
CA SER A 208 -7.88 6.20 5.29
C SER A 208 -6.90 5.32 4.50
N PHE A 209 -6.83 4.01 4.79
CA PHE A 209 -5.94 3.06 4.13
C PHE A 209 -6.67 2.35 2.99
N GLN A 210 -6.23 2.54 1.74
CA GLN A 210 -6.84 1.93 0.58
C GLN A 210 -5.84 1.12 -0.24
N PHE A 211 -6.31 -0.02 -0.74
CA PHE A 211 -5.54 -0.87 -1.64
C PHE A 211 -5.89 -0.57 -3.11
N VAL A 212 -4.86 -0.39 -3.92
CA VAL A 212 -4.95 -0.26 -5.38
C VAL A 212 -4.51 -1.57 -6.02
N TRP A 213 -5.32 -2.05 -6.97
CA TRP A 213 -5.07 -3.28 -7.73
C TRP A 213 -4.91 -2.95 -9.21
N GLU A 214 -3.76 -3.23 -9.80
CA GLU A 214 -3.58 -3.18 -11.24
C GLU A 214 -3.62 -4.59 -11.82
N SER A 215 -4.38 -4.78 -12.89
CA SER A 215 -4.41 -6.04 -13.64
C SER A 215 -4.16 -5.77 -15.12
N GLU A 216 -3.11 -6.36 -15.67
CA GLU A 216 -2.88 -6.38 -17.12
C GLU A 216 -3.57 -7.61 -17.72
N ALA A 217 -4.64 -7.39 -18.47
CA ALA A 217 -5.24 -8.41 -19.34
C ALA A 217 -4.86 -8.12 -20.79
N SER A 218 -3.88 -8.85 -21.34
CA SER A 218 -3.59 -8.78 -22.78
C SER A 218 -4.76 -9.42 -23.54
N ALA A 219 -5.65 -8.60 -24.07
CA ALA A 219 -6.78 -9.03 -24.89
C ALA A 219 -6.29 -9.45 -26.28
N GLN A 220 -5.88 -10.71 -26.45
CA GLN A 220 -5.80 -11.34 -27.78
C GLN A 220 -6.22 -12.81 -27.71
N PHE A 221 -7.45 -13.06 -28.17
CA PHE A 221 -8.02 -14.30 -28.73
C PHE A 221 -7.59 -15.65 -28.14
N PHE A 222 -8.59 -16.36 -27.58
CA PHE A 222 -8.72 -17.83 -27.50
C PHE A 222 -7.42 -18.66 -27.33
N PHE A 223 -7.22 -19.19 -26.12
CA PHE A 223 -6.23 -20.20 -25.71
C PHE A 223 -4.75 -19.80 -25.53
N ALA A 224 -4.42 -18.52 -25.39
CA ALA A 224 -3.04 -18.09 -25.10
C ALA A 224 -2.86 -17.57 -23.65
N LYS A 225 -2.11 -18.32 -22.85
CA LYS A 225 -1.34 -17.90 -21.65
C LYS A 225 -1.68 -16.50 -21.10
N MET A 226 -2.70 -16.42 -20.24
CA MET A 226 -2.89 -15.24 -19.39
C MET A 226 -1.77 -15.18 -18.35
N SER A 227 -0.89 -14.19 -18.45
CA SER A 227 -0.03 -13.77 -17.34
C SER A 227 -0.60 -12.45 -16.83
N THR A 228 -1.38 -12.52 -15.77
CA THR A 228 -1.85 -11.35 -15.06
C THR A 228 -0.92 -11.13 -13.88
N SER A 229 -0.23 -9.99 -13.85
CA SER A 229 0.30 -9.49 -12.59
C SER A 229 -0.84 -8.82 -11.83
N ALA A 230 -0.95 -9.12 -10.55
CA ALA A 230 -1.71 -8.31 -9.61
C ALA A 230 -0.67 -7.55 -8.78
N SER A 231 -0.72 -6.23 -8.82
CA SER A 231 0.02 -5.40 -7.87
C SER A 231 -0.89 -4.92 -6.76
N LEU A 232 -0.33 -4.81 -5.57
CA LEU A 232 -0.98 -4.19 -4.43
C LEU A 232 -0.14 -2.99 -4.02
N SER A 233 -0.78 -1.84 -3.94
CA SER A 233 -0.16 -0.63 -3.44
C SER A 233 -1.15 0.13 -2.56
N THR A 234 -0.63 0.94 -1.64
CA THR A 234 -1.42 1.62 -0.62
C THR A 234 -1.58 3.10 -0.93
N GLU A 235 -2.80 3.52 -1.18
CA GLU A 235 -3.18 4.92 -1.38
C GLU A 235 -3.85 5.46 -0.11
N ILE A 236 -3.61 6.74 0.19
CA ILE A 236 -4.21 7.45 1.32
C ILE A 236 -5.11 8.58 0.80
N LYS A 237 -6.39 8.57 1.19
CA LYS A 237 -7.36 9.62 0.84
C LYS A 237 -8.10 10.13 2.09
N GLU A 238 -8.42 11.42 2.12
CA GLU A 238 -9.24 12.07 3.17
C GLU A 238 -10.69 11.54 3.25
N SER A 239 -11.15 10.79 2.24
CA SER A 239 -12.42 10.06 2.30
C SER A 239 -12.30 8.73 1.53
N SER A 240 -12.52 7.61 2.23
CA SER A 240 -12.38 6.27 1.64
C SER A 240 -13.55 5.82 0.75
N SER A 241 -14.45 6.72 0.37
CA SER A 241 -15.58 6.37 -0.50
C SER A 241 -15.28 6.44 -1.99
N GLU A 242 -14.12 6.96 -2.42
CA GLU A 242 -13.78 6.97 -3.85
C GLU A 242 -13.07 5.67 -4.27
N THR A 243 -13.91 4.69 -4.59
CA THR A 243 -13.61 3.51 -5.40
C THR A 243 -12.91 3.91 -6.71
N TRP A 244 -11.62 3.59 -6.86
CA TRP A 244 -11.04 3.50 -8.19
C TRP A 244 -11.64 2.30 -8.92
N HIS A 245 -12.21 2.62 -10.09
CA HIS A 245 -12.77 1.78 -11.14
C HIS A 245 -13.92 0.83 -10.76
N ALA A 246 -15.14 1.40 -10.84
CA ALA A 246 -16.40 0.78 -11.24
C ALA A 246 -16.41 -0.74 -11.18
N GLU A 247 -17.03 -1.28 -10.13
CA GLU A 247 -17.63 -2.60 -10.26
C GLU A 247 -18.48 -2.61 -11.53
N PHE A 248 -18.23 -3.58 -12.38
CA PHE A 248 -19.10 -3.81 -13.52
C PHE A 248 -19.47 -5.28 -13.58
N THR A 249 -20.70 -5.50 -14.01
CA THR A 249 -21.19 -6.83 -14.28
C THR A 249 -20.73 -7.24 -15.66
N LYS A 250 -19.81 -8.20 -15.73
CA LYS A 250 -19.48 -8.87 -16.97
C LYS A 250 -20.51 -9.97 -17.22
N THR A 251 -21.19 -9.90 -18.35
CA THR A 251 -22.05 -11.00 -18.83
C THR A 251 -21.23 -11.85 -19.80
N ASP A 252 -21.20 -13.16 -19.58
CA ASP A 252 -20.47 -14.12 -20.42
C ASP A 252 -21.35 -15.37 -20.64
N SER A 253 -20.92 -16.30 -21.48
CA SER A 253 -21.70 -17.50 -21.79
C SER A 253 -20.82 -18.74 -21.87
N VAL A 254 -21.39 -19.88 -21.51
CA VAL A 254 -20.74 -21.18 -21.60
C VAL A 254 -21.66 -22.17 -22.32
N THR A 255 -21.07 -22.99 -23.19
CA THR A 255 -21.77 -24.09 -23.82
C THR A 255 -21.82 -25.27 -22.85
N VAL A 256 -23.04 -25.67 -22.51
CA VAL A 256 -23.33 -26.80 -21.64
C VAL A 256 -23.69 -27.98 -22.53
N VAL A 257 -22.91 -29.06 -22.52
CA VAL A 257 -23.13 -30.26 -23.36
C VAL A 257 -23.91 -31.30 -22.58
N ALA A 258 -24.91 -31.93 -23.20
CA ALA A 258 -25.71 -32.97 -22.56
C ALA A 258 -24.85 -34.08 -21.92
N GLY A 259 -25.10 -34.38 -20.64
CA GLY A 259 -24.36 -35.37 -19.86
C GLY A 259 -23.00 -34.90 -19.34
N GLU A 260 -22.53 -33.70 -19.68
CA GLU A 260 -21.26 -33.16 -19.20
C GLU A 260 -21.48 -32.04 -18.19
N THR A 261 -20.89 -32.19 -17.01
CA THR A 261 -20.86 -31.13 -16.01
C THR A 261 -19.92 -30.02 -16.48
N VAL A 262 -20.34 -28.76 -16.27
CA VAL A 262 -19.47 -27.60 -16.43
C VAL A 262 -19.51 -26.75 -15.17
N ALA A 263 -18.34 -26.29 -14.73
CA ALA A 263 -18.17 -25.40 -13.59
C ALA A 263 -17.24 -24.27 -13.98
N VAL A 264 -17.73 -23.03 -13.88
CA VAL A 264 -16.99 -21.81 -14.17
C VAL A 264 -16.53 -21.19 -12.87
N TRP A 265 -15.25 -20.85 -12.82
CA TRP A 265 -14.53 -20.30 -11.69
C TRP A 265 -14.03 -18.91 -12.02
N GLN A 266 -14.04 -18.02 -11.03
CA GLN A 266 -13.42 -16.70 -11.09
C GLN A 266 -12.23 -16.66 -10.14
N LYS A 267 -11.08 -16.18 -10.61
CA LYS A 267 -9.93 -15.94 -9.73
C LYS A 267 -10.19 -14.68 -8.91
N ARG A 268 -10.03 -14.77 -7.60
CA ARG A 268 -10.11 -13.65 -6.67
C ARG A 268 -8.78 -13.47 -5.96
N TYR A 269 -8.43 -12.24 -5.65
CA TYR A 269 -7.19 -11.91 -4.95
C TYR A 269 -7.51 -11.27 -3.61
N THR A 270 -6.92 -11.78 -2.55
CA THR A 270 -6.94 -11.14 -1.23
C THR A 270 -5.58 -10.50 -0.98
N GLY A 271 -5.58 -9.21 -0.70
CA GLY A 271 -4.41 -8.45 -0.31
C GLY A 271 -4.49 -8.13 1.18
N GLU A 272 -3.41 -8.35 1.92
CA GLU A 272 -3.32 -7.99 3.34
C GLU A 272 -2.02 -7.25 3.64
N GLN A 273 -2.12 -6.12 4.34
CA GLN A 273 -0.98 -5.37 4.85
C GLN A 273 -1.42 -4.66 6.13
N LEU A 274 -0.61 -4.79 7.19
CA LEU A 274 -0.89 -4.17 8.50
C LEU A 274 -2.27 -4.52 9.08
N GLY A 275 -2.74 -5.75 8.85
CA GLY A 275 -4.06 -6.21 9.30
C GLY A 275 -5.24 -5.63 8.51
N HIS A 276 -4.99 -4.74 7.54
CA HIS A 276 -5.99 -4.31 6.57
C HIS A 276 -6.11 -5.35 5.47
N LYS A 277 -7.33 -5.68 5.09
CA LYS A 277 -7.62 -6.67 4.03
C LYS A 277 -8.40 -6.03 2.90
N SER A 278 -8.10 -6.44 1.68
CA SER A 278 -8.94 -6.16 0.52
C SER A 278 -9.13 -7.40 -0.33
N LEU A 279 -10.29 -7.46 -0.99
CA LEU A 279 -10.59 -8.47 -1.98
C LEU A 279 -10.68 -7.81 -3.38
N HIS A 280 -10.15 -8.47 -4.38
CA HIS A 280 -10.27 -8.07 -5.77
C HIS A 280 -10.89 -9.19 -6.60
N LEU A 281 -12.02 -8.88 -7.26
CA LEU A 281 -12.72 -9.77 -8.17
C LEU A 281 -12.17 -9.58 -9.58
N SER A 282 -11.33 -10.52 -10.02
CA SER A 282 -10.63 -10.37 -11.30
C SER A 282 -11.50 -10.74 -12.50
N THR A 283 -11.01 -10.38 -13.69
CA THR A 283 -11.59 -10.80 -14.98
C THR A 283 -11.22 -12.23 -15.38
N MET A 284 -10.36 -12.91 -14.62
CA MET A 284 -9.92 -14.27 -14.95
C MET A 284 -11.01 -15.28 -14.64
N LEU A 285 -11.48 -15.93 -15.71
CA LEU A 285 -12.44 -17.01 -15.67
C LEU A 285 -11.81 -18.28 -16.23
N ALA A 286 -12.14 -19.41 -15.63
CA ALA A 286 -11.75 -20.73 -16.14
C ALA A 286 -12.89 -21.71 -15.92
N ASP A 287 -13.02 -22.68 -16.81
CA ASP A 287 -14.00 -23.74 -16.73
C ASP A 287 -13.36 -25.10 -16.43
N THR A 288 -14.14 -25.96 -15.79
CA THR A 288 -13.76 -27.33 -15.41
C THR A 288 -14.97 -28.24 -15.58
N ASN A 289 -14.75 -29.54 -15.58
CA ASN A 289 -15.81 -30.54 -15.70
C ASN A 289 -16.41 -30.97 -14.34
N SER A 290 -16.10 -30.26 -13.26
CA SER A 290 -16.60 -30.57 -11.92
C SER A 290 -16.58 -29.33 -11.02
N PRO A 291 -17.67 -29.05 -10.27
CA PRO A 291 -17.68 -27.97 -9.27
C PRO A 291 -16.80 -28.27 -8.04
N HIS A 292 -16.17 -29.46 -7.98
CA HIS A 292 -15.29 -29.88 -6.89
C HIS A 292 -13.80 -29.84 -7.26
N VAL A 293 -13.48 -29.56 -8.52
CA VAL A 293 -12.11 -29.49 -9.02
C VAL A 293 -11.83 -28.05 -9.42
N LYS A 294 -10.98 -27.36 -8.64
CA LYS A 294 -10.53 -26.02 -8.97
C LYS A 294 -9.59 -26.05 -10.19
N PRO A 295 -9.55 -24.99 -11.02
CA PRO A 295 -8.53 -24.85 -12.03
C PRO A 295 -7.13 -24.81 -11.39
N ASP A 296 -6.12 -25.27 -12.13
CA ASP A 296 -4.73 -25.12 -11.72
C ASP A 296 -4.35 -23.64 -11.61
N ASP A 297 -3.53 -23.30 -10.62
CA ASP A 297 -2.95 -21.97 -10.55
C ASP A 297 -1.96 -21.78 -11.70
N TYR A 298 -2.25 -20.83 -12.58
CA TYR A 298 -1.33 -20.49 -13.66
C TYR A 298 0.02 -20.12 -13.04
N ALA A 299 1.07 -20.88 -13.37
CA ALA A 299 2.45 -20.68 -12.91
C ALA A 299 3.11 -19.34 -13.32
N LYS A 300 2.32 -18.35 -13.76
CA LYS A 300 2.73 -17.06 -14.30
C LYS A 300 2.05 -15.86 -13.65
N ALA A 301 1.19 -16.04 -12.66
CA ALA A 301 0.76 -14.92 -11.83
C ALA A 301 2.00 -14.39 -11.09
N ARG A 302 2.51 -13.24 -11.53
CA ARG A 302 3.62 -12.55 -10.87
C ARG A 302 3.02 -11.46 -10.01
N TYR A 303 3.00 -11.70 -8.72
CA TYR A 303 2.64 -10.69 -7.73
C TYR A 303 3.77 -9.68 -7.65
N ARG A 304 3.47 -8.39 -7.78
CA ARG A 304 4.44 -7.33 -7.59
C ARG A 304 3.92 -6.36 -6.54
N PHE A 305 4.76 -6.06 -5.56
CA PHE A 305 4.54 -4.92 -4.70
C PHE A 305 4.93 -3.67 -5.50
N ILE A 306 4.05 -2.67 -5.53
CA ILE A 306 4.34 -1.35 -6.10
C ILE A 306 4.32 -0.35 -4.97
#